data_AF-L0NMB9-F1
#
_entry.id   AF-L0NMB9-F1
#
_cell.length_a   1.000
_cell.length_b   1.000
_cell.length_c   1.000
_cell.angle_alpha   90.00
_cell.angle_beta   90.00
_cell.angle_gamma   90.00
#
_symmetry.space_group_name_H-M   'P 1'
#
loop_
_entity.id
_entity.type
_entity.pdbx_description
1 polymer ?
#
loop_
_entity_poly.entity_id
_entity_poly.type
_entity_poly.pdbx_seq_one_letter_code
_entity_poly.pdbx_strand_id
1 'polypeptide(L)'
;MFHHSAGIWLSEAIFGTTITLSTGRIIPTRWVGEQHVREDLGFIPSFTDWVKTIRPEPWMGRAEKIEALVDPHLAPPVLEVR
;
A
#
# COMPACT_ATOMS: atom_id res chain seq x y z
N MET A 1 -0.58 -12.16 3.67
CA MET A 1 0.41 -11.30 3.00
C MET A 1 -0.30 -10.61 1.84
N PHE A 2 0.01 -9.34 1.52
CA PHE A 2 -0.58 -8.73 0.33
C PHE A 2 0.09 -9.28 -0.94
N HIS A 3 -0.69 -9.67 -1.96
CA HIS A 3 -0.16 -10.31 -3.18
C HIS A 3 0.32 -9.29 -4.21
N HIS A 4 1.30 -8.46 -3.84
CA HIS A 4 1.96 -7.51 -4.73
C HIS A 4 3.34 -7.14 -4.18
N SER A 5 4.15 -6.47 -5.00
CA SER A 5 5.54 -6.13 -4.65
C SER A 5 5.69 -5.40 -3.31
N ALA A 6 4.84 -4.41 -3.01
CA ALA A 6 4.91 -3.70 -1.72
C ALA A 6 4.54 -4.59 -0.53
N GLY A 7 3.67 -5.59 -0.72
CA GLY A 7 3.37 -6.60 0.30
C GLY A 7 4.58 -7.46 0.66
N ILE A 8 5.43 -7.78 -0.31
CA ILE A 8 6.68 -8.54 -0.08
C ILE A 8 7.68 -7.70 0.71
N TRP A 9 7.82 -6.42 0.38
CA TRP A 9 8.66 -5.49 1.15
C TRP A 9 8.17 -5.30 2.59
N LEU A 10 6.85 -5.20 2.79
CA LEU A 10 6.27 -5.12 4.13
C LEU A 10 6.57 -6.37 4.96
N SER A 11 6.61 -7.55 4.34
CA SER A 11 7.00 -8.78 5.04
C SER A 11 8.41 -8.68 5.65
N GLU A 12 9.37 -8.03 4.99
CA GLU A 12 10.70 -7.83 5.57
C GLU A 12 10.67 -6.86 6.76
N ALA A 13 9.81 -5.84 6.73
CA ALA A 13 9.65 -4.92 7.86
C ALA A 13 8.99 -5.58 9.08
N ILE A 14 8.09 -6.54 8.86
CA ILE A 14 7.36 -7.25 9.92
C ILE A 14 8.19 -8.42 10.49
N PHE A 15 8.82 -9.22 9.63
CA PHE A 15 9.46 -10.48 10.02
C PHE A 15 11.00 -10.40 10.04
N GLY A 16 11.57 -9.26 9.65
CA GLY A 16 13.00 -9.09 9.44
C GLY A 16 13.44 -9.50 8.03
N THR A 17 14.68 -9.18 7.66
CA THR A 17 15.24 -9.46 6.33
C THR A 17 15.51 -10.96 6.08
N THR A 18 15.58 -11.76 7.14
CA THR A 18 15.84 -13.20 7.07
C THR A 18 14.99 -13.99 8.04
N ILE A 19 14.64 -15.22 7.67
CA ILE A 19 13.97 -16.21 8.52
C ILE A 19 14.91 -17.39 8.73
N THR A 20 14.95 -17.91 9.96
CA THR A 20 15.64 -19.16 10.29
C THR A 20 14.66 -20.32 10.19
N LEU A 21 14.94 -21.27 9.32
CA LEU A 21 14.15 -22.49 9.17
C LEU A 21 14.37 -23.44 10.34
N SER A 22 13.46 -24.40 10.54
CA SER A 22 13.62 -25.47 11.54
C SER A 22 14.87 -26.33 11.33
N THR A 23 15.42 -26.35 10.11
CA THR A 23 16.70 -27.00 9.78
C THR A 23 17.93 -26.19 10.21
N GLY A 24 17.74 -25.01 10.79
CA GLY A 24 18.81 -24.07 11.14
C GLY A 24 19.32 -23.22 9.98
N ARG A 25 18.85 -23.45 8.75
CA ARG A 25 19.22 -22.63 7.58
C ARG A 25 18.59 -21.25 7.67
N ILE A 26 19.38 -20.22 7.40
CA ILE A 26 18.91 -18.82 7.30
C ILE A 26 18.61 -18.52 5.83
N ILE A 27 17.40 -18.04 5.54
CA ILE A 27 16.95 -17.68 4.20
C ILE A 27 16.40 -16.25 4.16
N PRO A 28 16.43 -15.56 3.00
CA PRO A 28 15.82 -14.23 2.89
C PRO A 28 14.30 -14.29 3.03
N THR A 29 13.72 -13.40 3.84
CA THR A 29 12.26 -13.25 4.00
C THR A 29 11.61 -12.90 2.67
N ARG A 30 12.28 -12.03 1.88
CA ARG A 30 11.85 -11.67 0.54
C ARG A 30 11.66 -12.88 -0.36
N TRP A 31 12.58 -13.84 -0.31
CA TRP A 31 12.51 -15.01 -1.17
C TRP A 31 11.24 -15.83 -0.90
N VAL A 32 10.87 -15.99 0.37
CA VAL A 32 9.60 -16.64 0.77
C VAL A 32 8.39 -15.86 0.24
N GLY A 33 8.38 -14.53 0.41
CA GLY A 33 7.28 -13.69 -0.07
C GLY A 33 7.15 -13.72 -1.60
N GLU A 34 8.27 -13.66 -2.33
CA GLU A 34 8.27 -13.76 -3.78
C GLU A 34 7.81 -15.14 -4.28
N GLN A 35 8.23 -16.22 -3.62
CA GLN A 35 7.74 -17.57 -3.94
C GLN A 35 6.22 -17.64 -3.76
N HIS A 36 5.72 -17.27 -2.58
CA HIS A 36 4.28 -17.27 -2.25
C HIS A 36 3.45 -16.57 -3.32
N VAL A 37 3.82 -15.33 -3.71
CA VAL A 37 3.03 -14.58 -4.70
C VAL A 37 3.11 -15.23 -6.09
N ARG A 38 4.27 -15.74 -6.50
CA ARG A 38 4.41 -16.40 -7.81
C ARG A 38 3.65 -17.71 -7.87
N GLU A 39 3.60 -18.47 -6.79
CA GLU A 39 2.81 -19.71 -6.71
C GLU A 39 1.31 -19.44 -6.79
N ASP A 40 0.83 -18.36 -6.16
CA ASP A 40 -0.58 -17.99 -6.17
C ASP A 40 -1.03 -17.35 -7.50
N LEU A 41 -0.21 -16.49 -8.10
CA LEU A 41 -0.61 -15.62 -9.21
C LEU A 41 0.15 -15.84 -10.53
N GLY A 42 1.22 -16.65 -10.53
CA GLY A 42 2.09 -16.87 -11.69
C GLY A 42 3.10 -15.73 -11.97
N PHE A 43 2.92 -14.55 -11.38
CA PHE A 43 3.85 -13.43 -11.43
C PHE A 43 3.66 -12.52 -10.21
N ILE A 44 4.57 -11.56 -9.98
CA ILE A 44 4.46 -10.59 -8.88
C ILE A 44 3.88 -9.29 -9.45
N PRO A 45 2.60 -8.96 -9.18
CA PRO A 45 2.03 -7.70 -9.66
C PRO A 45 2.57 -6.51 -8.88
N SER A 46 2.67 -5.37 -9.57
CA SER A 46 2.91 -4.04 -9.00
C SER A 46 1.60 -3.38 -8.58
N PHE A 47 1.68 -2.25 -7.86
CA PHE A 47 0.51 -1.41 -7.62
C PHE A 47 -0.19 -0.97 -8.91
N THR A 48 0.59 -0.67 -9.96
CA THR A 48 0.06 -0.25 -11.26
C THR A 48 -0.76 -1.36 -11.93
N ASP A 49 -0.37 -2.63 -11.79
CA ASP A 49 -1.11 -3.75 -12.38
C ASP A 49 -2.49 -3.89 -11.73
N TRP A 50 -2.57 -3.66 -10.42
CA TRP A 50 -3.85 -3.61 -9.69
C TRP A 50 -4.70 -2.40 -10.06
N VAL A 51 -4.15 -1.18 -10.02
CA VAL A 51 -4.95 0.04 -10.20
C VAL A 51 -5.58 0.15 -11.59
N LYS A 52 -4.94 -0.44 -12.61
CA LYS A 52 -5.46 -0.47 -14.00
C LYS A 52 -6.78 -1.24 -14.13
N THR A 53 -7.06 -2.17 -13.21
CA THR A 53 -8.24 -3.06 -13.29
C THR A 53 -9.32 -2.72 -12.25
N ILE A 54 -9.05 -1.78 -11.34
CA ILE A 54 -9.99 -1.33 -10.33
C ILE A 54 -10.96 -0.31 -10.94
N ARG A 55 -12.26 -0.46 -10.67
CA ARG A 55 -13.23 0.60 -10.91
C ARG A 55 -13.00 1.72 -9.88
N PRO A 56 -12.61 2.93 -10.30
CA PRO A 56 -12.28 3.99 -9.36
C PRO A 56 -13.55 4.50 -8.67
N GLU A 57 -13.46 4.64 -7.35
CA GLU A 57 -14.46 5.35 -6.55
C GLU A 57 -14.10 6.85 -6.47
N PRO A 58 -15.08 7.75 -6.28
CA PRO A 58 -14.84 9.21 -6.31
C PRO A 58 -13.74 9.71 -5.37
N TRP A 59 -13.52 9.04 -4.24
CA TRP A 59 -12.51 9.41 -3.24
C TRP A 59 -11.08 9.02 -3.62
N MET A 60 -10.89 8.13 -4.61
CA MET A 60 -9.55 7.60 -4.96
C MET A 60 -8.66 8.59 -5.72
N GLY A 61 -9.23 9.64 -6.31
CA GLY A 61 -8.51 10.66 -7.08
C GLY A 61 -8.72 12.09 -6.60
N ARG A 62 -9.54 12.28 -5.55
CA ARG A 62 -9.82 13.61 -5.00
C ARG A 62 -8.86 13.90 -3.86
N ALA A 63 -7.97 14.87 -4.06
CA ALA A 63 -7.22 15.48 -2.98
C ALA A 63 -7.87 16.83 -2.64
N GLU A 64 -8.39 16.95 -1.42
CA GLU A 64 -8.85 18.23 -0.88
C GLU A 64 -7.75 18.83 0.00
N LYS A 65 -7.60 20.15 -0.07
CA LYS A 65 -6.68 20.88 0.81
C LYS A 65 -7.23 20.85 2.23
N ILE A 66 -6.51 20.23 3.15
CA ILE A 66 -6.90 20.14 4.56
C ILE A 66 -6.63 21.48 5.27
N GLU A 67 -5.74 22.31 4.74
CA GLU A 67 -5.34 23.59 5.34
C GLU A 67 -6.55 24.50 5.61
N ALA A 68 -7.52 24.55 4.69
CA ALA A 68 -8.74 25.34 4.86
C ALA A 68 -9.68 24.80 5.95
N LEU A 69 -9.50 23.53 6.37
CA LEU A 69 -10.26 22.89 7.44
C LEU A 69 -9.61 23.07 8.81
N VAL A 70 -8.31 23.38 8.86
CA VAL A 70 -7.52 23.44 10.11
C VAL A 70 -6.98 24.84 10.43
N ASP A 71 -6.87 25.72 9.43
CA ASP A 71 -6.48 27.11 9.61
C ASP A 71 -7.71 28.03 9.55
N PRO A 72 -8.16 28.59 10.69
CA PRO A 72 -9.31 29.50 10.74
C PRO A 72 -9.15 30.75 9.88
N HIS A 73 -7.91 31.14 9.54
CA HIS A 73 -7.63 32.30 8.71
C HIS A 73 -7.77 32.03 7.21
N LEU A 74 -7.88 30.75 6.82
CA LEU A 74 -8.10 30.31 5.43
C LEU A 74 -9.56 29.91 5.16
N ALA A 75 -10.43 29.95 6.18
CA ALA A 75 -11.85 29.66 6.01
C ALA A 75 -12.50 30.73 5.10
N PRO A 76 -13.32 30.33 4.10
CA PRO A 76 -14.00 31.30 3.26
C PRO A 76 -14.95 32.18 4.10
N PRO A 77 -15.07 33.47 3.78
CA PRO A 77 -15.97 34.36 4.51
C PRO A 77 -17.41 33.83 4.40
N VAL A 78 -18.10 33.75 5.53
CA VAL A 78 -19.53 33.37 5.58
C VAL A 78 -20.32 34.45 4.85
N LEU A 79 -20.79 34.15 3.64
CA LEU A 79 -21.75 34.98 2.92
C LEU A 79 -23.15 34.67 3.46
N GLU A 80 -23.67 35.55 4.33
CA GLU A 80 -25.10 35.52 4.67
C GLU A 80 -25.90 35.90 3.42
N VAL A 81 -26.61 34.93 2.86
CA VAL A 81 -27.59 35.17 1.80
C VAL A 81 -28.85 35.74 2.46
N ARG A 82 -29.14 37.00 2.13
CA ARG A 82 -30.25 37.79 2.66
C ARG A 82 -31.57 37.49 1.94
#